data_AF-A0A974Z2E8-F1
#
_entry.id   AF-A0A974Z2E8-F1
#
_cell.length_a   1.000
_cell.length_b   1.000
_cell.length_c   1.000
_cell.angle_alpha   90.00
_cell.angle_beta   90.00
_cell.angle_gamma   90.00
#
_symmetry.space_group_name_H-M   'P 1'
#
loop_
_entity.id
_entity.type
_entity.pdbx_description
1 polymer ?
#
loop_
_entity_poly.entity_id
_entity_poly.type
_entity_poly.pdbx_seq_one_letter_code
_entity_poly.pdbx_strand_id
1 'polypeptide(L)'
;MGVDQALVPEQEIRAAQESLRKVRARGVRWLLDRVADDGKPGAADIRNGYYRMPWVFAVVGEREVAARVLSWIERTTLTAEGDLREGVPREAFVHRWATYPHSLLAQGAWALERYDTALALVNTMRTTFQDPETGGSYMERPEARSRRQFIFPTAQMGLAALASGQSDVAEGAFGWFDRLWAAQPELPDVLYASGGPQGLRTVADHDDEFIGKVDFRQPRQAFYNPGISAAFLSRCYMVTRNERAKEIATGILKLSAGGTQDQYSWWESRQICKFGWGSAMAAEIDPAGDHIRHVLRMARWYVESQREDGSWVPSGFLVPEPDDSHAIEKTTEHTLWVSLMLTTLAGATGRGPVAAGRRPEPRHDHFGRVARRARRVSHSGGTGGFSAGVTVGHHRGRAVAMLVSNQGSPAFSFRLGHAARLVLGRRRPPARERAGTVASLAHRRRRDRPRISGRARRAGARPAGPGRLAAKITEHHLGRVWTPRLQPTGPAPDITVVHHEIAASGAVVADVAITFTATTQRVRMIVLPSGELGGRWGTGRARRRRAAACTPQAR
;
A
#
# COMPACT_ATOMS: atom_id res chain seq x y z
N MET A 1 21.90 27.36 22.45
CA MET A 1 22.12 28.31 21.35
C MET A 1 21.33 27.81 20.14
N GLY A 2 20.18 28.41 19.84
CA GLY A 2 19.41 28.07 18.65
C GLY A 2 20.05 28.74 17.44
N VAL A 3 20.74 27.97 16.60
CA VAL A 3 21.15 28.47 15.29
C VAL A 3 19.86 28.73 14.52
N ASP A 4 19.61 29.98 14.19
CA ASP A 4 18.48 30.39 13.36
C ASP A 4 18.66 29.73 11.99
N GLN A 5 18.04 28.57 11.80
CA GLN A 5 18.16 27.84 10.54
C GLN A 5 17.35 28.60 9.49
N ALA A 6 18.03 29.50 8.77
CA ALA A 6 17.44 30.24 7.67
C ALA A 6 16.70 29.27 6.73
N LEU A 7 15.41 29.56 6.49
CA LEU A 7 14.58 28.80 5.56
C LEU A 7 15.27 28.74 4.20
N VAL A 8 15.25 27.58 3.56
CA VAL A 8 15.75 27.44 2.19
C VAL A 8 14.92 28.34 1.26
N PRO A 9 15.55 29.23 0.46
CA PRO A 9 14.84 30.04 -0.52
C PRO A 9 14.06 29.19 -1.52
N GLU A 10 12.80 29.55 -1.78
CA GLU A 10 11.94 28.82 -2.73
C GLU A 10 12.56 28.71 -4.13
N GLN A 11 13.33 29.73 -4.54
CA GLN A 11 14.06 29.74 -5.80
C GLN A 11 15.09 28.60 -5.90
N GLU A 12 15.77 28.26 -4.80
CA GLU A 12 16.73 27.14 -4.78
C GLU A 12 16.00 25.80 -4.97
N ILE A 13 14.83 25.64 -4.33
CA ILE A 13 13.99 24.45 -4.49
C ILE A 13 13.52 24.30 -5.94
N ARG A 14 13.05 25.40 -6.57
CA ARG A 14 12.59 25.40 -7.97
C ARG A 14 13.74 25.08 -8.94
N ALA A 15 14.92 25.65 -8.73
CA ALA A 15 16.10 25.34 -9.53
C ALA A 15 16.49 23.86 -9.43
N ALA A 16 16.49 23.30 -8.21
CA ALA A 16 16.75 21.88 -8.01
C ALA A 16 15.70 20.99 -8.69
N GLN A 17 14.42 21.34 -8.63
CA GLN A 17 13.36 20.63 -9.35
C GLN A 17 13.57 20.62 -10.86
N GLU A 18 13.95 21.76 -11.45
CA GLU A 18 14.20 21.85 -12.89
C GLU A 18 15.35 20.94 -13.30
N SER A 19 16.48 21.01 -12.59
CA SER A 19 17.65 20.17 -12.84
C SER A 19 17.33 18.68 -12.68
N LEU A 20 16.58 18.31 -11.63
CA LEU A 20 16.14 16.94 -11.41
C LEU A 20 15.19 16.42 -12.50
N ARG A 21 14.28 17.26 -13.02
CA ARG A 21 13.41 16.89 -14.15
C ARG A 21 14.23 16.59 -15.41
N LYS A 22 15.27 17.40 -15.68
CA LYS A 22 16.17 17.21 -16.83
C LYS A 22 16.93 15.88 -16.75
N VAL A 23 17.58 15.59 -15.61
CA VAL A 23 18.34 14.33 -15.45
C VAL A 23 17.41 13.11 -15.43
N ARG A 24 16.22 13.22 -14.82
CA ARG A 24 15.19 12.16 -14.88
C ARG A 24 14.79 11.87 -16.31
N ALA A 25 14.49 12.90 -17.10
CA ALA A 25 14.07 12.74 -18.50
C ALA A 25 15.13 12.03 -19.35
N ARG A 26 16.42 12.36 -19.16
CA ARG A 26 17.53 11.65 -19.82
C ARG A 26 17.64 10.20 -19.38
N GLY A 27 17.55 9.92 -18.08
CA GLY A 27 17.59 8.56 -17.54
C GLY A 27 16.43 7.70 -18.03
N VAL A 28 15.21 8.27 -18.06
CA VAL A 28 14.03 7.59 -18.61
C VAL A 28 14.23 7.27 -20.08
N ARG A 29 14.66 8.23 -20.91
CA ARG A 29 14.91 7.98 -22.34
C ARG A 29 15.90 6.85 -22.55
N TRP A 30 17.04 6.90 -21.85
CA TRP A 30 18.09 5.89 -21.94
C TRP A 30 17.58 4.48 -21.55
N LEU A 31 16.67 4.39 -20.57
CA LEU A 31 16.03 3.13 -20.17
C LEU A 31 14.99 2.64 -21.17
N LEU A 32 14.22 3.55 -21.78
CA LEU A 32 13.22 3.20 -22.80
C LEU A 32 13.87 2.57 -24.02
N ASP A 33 15.04 3.06 -24.43
CA ASP A 33 15.82 2.50 -25.54
C ASP A 33 16.35 1.07 -25.27
N ARG A 34 16.16 0.56 -24.05
CA ARG A 34 16.58 -0.77 -23.59
C ARG A 34 15.43 -1.67 -23.20
N VAL A 35 14.21 -1.35 -23.61
CA VAL A 35 13.05 -2.23 -23.45
C VAL A 35 12.54 -2.60 -24.82
N ALA A 36 12.53 -3.90 -25.14
CA ALA A 36 11.98 -4.40 -26.39
C ALA A 36 10.45 -4.22 -26.43
N ASP A 37 9.87 -4.32 -27.63
CA ASP A 37 8.43 -4.13 -27.85
C ASP A 37 7.56 -5.08 -27.02
N ASP A 38 8.03 -6.31 -26.78
CA ASP A 38 7.33 -7.33 -25.98
C ASP A 38 7.48 -7.13 -24.45
N GLY A 39 8.22 -6.10 -24.04
CA GLY A 39 8.53 -5.77 -22.66
C GLY A 39 9.83 -6.38 -22.13
N LYS A 40 10.58 -7.18 -22.92
CA LYS A 40 11.85 -7.75 -22.48
C LYS A 40 12.88 -6.64 -22.18
N PRO A 41 13.41 -6.57 -20.95
CA PRO A 41 14.50 -5.65 -20.64
C PRO A 41 15.82 -6.05 -21.32
N GLY A 42 16.65 -5.04 -21.63
CA GLY A 42 18.03 -5.24 -22.05
C GLY A 42 18.82 -6.04 -21.01
N ALA A 43 19.72 -6.90 -21.49
CA ALA A 43 20.55 -7.78 -20.67
C ALA A 43 19.79 -8.74 -19.72
N ALA A 44 18.48 -8.94 -19.93
CA ALA A 44 17.67 -9.80 -19.06
C ALA A 44 18.13 -11.28 -19.05
N ASP A 45 18.80 -11.74 -20.11
CA ASP A 45 19.36 -13.10 -20.20
C ASP A 45 20.68 -13.25 -19.44
N ILE A 46 21.29 -12.14 -18.99
CA ILE A 46 22.61 -12.13 -18.34
C ILE A 46 22.45 -11.86 -16.84
N ARG A 47 21.52 -10.96 -16.48
CA ARG A 47 21.33 -10.53 -15.10
C ARG A 47 19.91 -10.05 -14.85
N ASN A 48 19.45 -10.25 -13.61
CA ASN A 48 18.26 -9.58 -13.09
C ASN A 48 18.54 -8.11 -12.76
N GLY A 49 18.87 -7.28 -13.75
CA GLY A 49 19.05 -5.82 -13.55
C GLY A 49 17.72 -5.04 -13.56
N TYR A 50 16.62 -5.72 -13.91
CA TYR A 50 15.36 -5.11 -14.32
C TYR A 50 14.25 -5.14 -13.26
N TYR A 51 14.45 -5.77 -12.10
CA TYR A 51 13.40 -5.93 -11.07
C TYR A 51 12.80 -4.61 -10.53
N ARG A 52 13.46 -3.46 -10.77
CA ARG A 52 12.94 -2.12 -10.45
C ARG A 52 12.20 -1.44 -11.61
N MET A 53 12.34 -1.94 -12.84
CA MET A 53 11.81 -1.28 -14.04
C MET A 53 10.30 -1.04 -13.99
N PRO A 54 9.45 -2.02 -13.60
CA PRO A 54 8.02 -1.76 -13.45
C PRO A 54 7.72 -0.60 -12.51
N TRP A 55 8.46 -0.50 -11.40
CA TRP A 55 8.25 0.55 -10.42
C TRP A 55 8.70 1.92 -10.94
N VAL A 56 9.90 2.02 -11.53
CA VAL A 56 10.38 3.32 -12.04
C VAL A 56 9.49 3.84 -13.15
N PHE A 57 9.12 3.00 -14.12
CA PHE A 57 8.28 3.41 -15.24
C PHE A 57 6.88 3.82 -14.78
N ALA A 58 6.30 3.10 -13.82
CA ALA A 58 5.03 3.49 -13.21
C ALA A 58 5.10 4.88 -12.53
N VAL A 59 6.18 5.15 -11.79
CA VAL A 59 6.39 6.43 -11.08
C VAL A 59 6.65 7.60 -12.03
N VAL A 60 7.37 7.37 -13.13
CA VAL A 60 7.68 8.44 -14.11
C VAL A 60 6.54 8.71 -15.10
N GLY A 61 5.50 7.87 -15.11
CA GLY A 61 4.33 8.02 -15.97
C GLY A 61 4.34 7.15 -17.23
N GLU A 62 5.39 6.35 -17.46
CA GLU A 62 5.54 5.42 -18.58
C GLU A 62 4.77 4.10 -18.33
N ARG A 63 3.47 4.22 -18.02
CA ARG A 63 2.65 3.11 -17.51
C ARG A 63 2.49 1.96 -18.49
N GLU A 64 2.43 2.23 -19.78
CA GLU A 64 2.32 1.19 -20.81
C GLU A 64 3.59 0.35 -20.89
N VAL A 65 4.76 0.99 -20.89
CA VAL A 65 6.06 0.31 -20.86
C VAL A 65 6.21 -0.49 -19.56
N ALA A 66 5.85 0.12 -18.43
CA ALA A 66 5.86 -0.54 -17.12
C ALA A 66 5.02 -1.81 -17.12
N ALA A 67 3.81 -1.75 -17.70
CA ALA A 67 2.90 -2.89 -17.81
C ALA A 67 3.48 -3.98 -18.72
N ARG A 68 4.07 -3.64 -19.87
CA ARG A 68 4.72 -4.62 -20.75
C ARG A 68 5.89 -5.32 -20.07
N VAL A 69 6.76 -4.56 -19.39
CA VAL A 69 7.88 -5.13 -18.62
C VAL A 69 7.37 -6.06 -17.53
N LEU A 70 6.38 -5.64 -16.73
CA LEU A 70 5.82 -6.49 -15.68
C LEU A 70 5.18 -7.75 -16.26
N SER A 71 4.42 -7.64 -17.35
CA SER A 71 3.84 -8.81 -18.02
C SER A 71 4.90 -9.76 -18.58
N TRP A 72 6.02 -9.26 -19.09
CA TRP A 72 7.16 -10.09 -19.46
C TRP A 72 7.73 -10.84 -18.24
N ILE A 73 7.96 -10.13 -17.13
CA ILE A 73 8.45 -10.70 -15.86
C ILE A 73 7.51 -11.80 -15.34
N GLU A 74 6.19 -11.58 -15.37
CA GLU A 74 5.20 -12.59 -14.97
C GLU A 74 5.29 -13.85 -15.84
N ARG A 75 5.46 -13.68 -17.15
CA ARG A 75 5.54 -14.81 -18.11
C ARG A 75 6.86 -15.56 -18.05
N THR A 76 7.98 -14.90 -17.73
CA THR A 76 9.33 -15.50 -17.87
C THR A 76 10.04 -15.73 -16.55
N THR A 77 9.83 -14.85 -15.56
CA THR A 77 10.67 -14.75 -14.36
C THR A 77 9.96 -15.23 -13.09
N LEU A 78 8.65 -15.04 -12.96
CA LEU A 78 7.92 -15.35 -11.71
C LEU A 78 7.15 -16.67 -11.76
N THR A 79 7.16 -17.42 -10.66
CA THR A 79 6.19 -18.51 -10.43
C THR A 79 4.79 -17.93 -10.20
N ALA A 80 3.76 -18.79 -10.22
CA ALA A 80 2.39 -18.36 -9.94
C ALA A 80 2.22 -17.83 -8.50
N GLU A 81 3.05 -18.33 -7.57
CA GLU A 81 3.10 -17.92 -6.16
C GLU A 81 3.89 -16.62 -5.96
N GLY A 82 4.51 -16.08 -7.02
CA GLY A 82 5.28 -14.84 -6.97
C GLY A 82 6.70 -15.00 -6.47
N ASP A 83 7.29 -16.20 -6.53
CA ASP A 83 8.73 -16.39 -6.34
C ASP A 83 9.47 -16.30 -7.69
N LEU A 84 10.79 -16.16 -7.66
CA LEU A 84 11.64 -16.21 -8.84
C LEU A 84 11.83 -17.66 -9.32
N ARG A 85 11.60 -17.90 -10.61
CA ARG A 85 11.93 -19.16 -11.29
C ARG A 85 13.44 -19.38 -11.32
N GLU A 86 13.84 -20.64 -11.45
CA GLU A 86 15.23 -21.03 -11.63
C GLU A 86 15.88 -20.36 -12.85
N GLY A 87 17.21 -20.25 -12.80
CA GLY A 87 18.02 -19.55 -13.78
C GLY A 87 18.49 -18.17 -13.31
N VAL A 88 18.99 -17.40 -14.27
CA VAL A 88 19.62 -16.08 -14.10
C VAL A 88 18.86 -15.15 -13.14
N PRO A 89 17.51 -15.05 -13.18
CA PRO A 89 16.81 -14.15 -12.28
C PRO A 89 16.94 -14.49 -10.79
N ARG A 90 17.08 -15.78 -10.46
CA ARG A 90 17.13 -16.32 -9.09
C ARG A 90 18.55 -16.55 -8.61
N GLU A 91 19.44 -17.07 -9.46
CA GLU A 91 20.80 -17.49 -9.10
C GLU A 91 21.62 -16.37 -8.44
N ALA A 92 21.48 -15.14 -8.96
CA ALA A 92 22.17 -13.96 -8.41
C ALA A 92 21.77 -13.63 -6.95
N PHE A 93 20.66 -14.18 -6.47
CA PHE A 93 20.08 -13.88 -5.17
C PHE A 93 19.99 -15.08 -4.21
N VAL A 94 20.60 -16.22 -4.54
CA VAL A 94 20.56 -17.41 -3.68
C VAL A 94 21.25 -17.13 -2.34
N HIS A 95 22.48 -16.61 -2.39
CA HIS A 95 23.32 -16.39 -1.21
C HIS A 95 23.24 -14.97 -0.63
N ARG A 96 22.49 -14.07 -1.29
CA ARG A 96 22.36 -12.68 -0.84
C ARG A 96 21.15 -11.98 -1.45
N TRP A 97 20.59 -11.03 -0.72
CA TRP A 97 19.56 -10.09 -1.18
C TRP A 97 18.28 -10.77 -1.70
N ALA A 98 17.95 -11.95 -1.18
CA ALA A 98 16.87 -12.78 -1.72
C ALA A 98 15.49 -12.08 -1.79
N THR A 99 15.14 -11.27 -0.79
CA THR A 99 13.88 -10.51 -0.76
C THR A 99 13.87 -9.27 -1.63
N TYR A 100 15.04 -8.76 -1.96
CA TYR A 100 15.20 -7.44 -2.55
C TYR A 100 14.48 -7.30 -3.90
N PRO A 101 14.63 -8.23 -4.88
CA PRO A 101 13.85 -8.17 -6.12
C PRO A 101 12.35 -8.29 -5.86
N HIS A 102 11.92 -9.15 -4.93
CA HIS A 102 10.50 -9.34 -4.59
C HIS A 102 9.85 -8.05 -4.09
N SER A 103 10.52 -7.33 -3.19
CA SER A 103 10.01 -6.07 -2.63
C SER A 103 9.82 -4.99 -3.69
N LEU A 104 10.70 -4.94 -4.69
CA LEU A 104 10.70 -3.91 -5.72
C LEU A 104 9.68 -4.22 -6.82
N LEU A 105 9.56 -5.50 -7.19
CA LEU A 105 8.51 -5.99 -8.06
C LEU A 105 7.13 -5.79 -7.43
N ALA A 106 6.98 -6.05 -6.13
CA ALA A 106 5.71 -5.85 -5.43
C ALA A 106 5.26 -4.38 -5.49
N GLN A 107 6.17 -3.44 -5.28
CA GLN A 107 5.88 -2.00 -5.38
C GLN A 107 5.52 -1.59 -6.82
N GLY A 108 6.23 -2.12 -7.82
CA GLY A 108 5.91 -1.88 -9.22
C GLY A 108 4.54 -2.44 -9.64
N ALA A 109 4.25 -3.69 -9.27
CA ALA A 109 2.97 -4.33 -9.51
C ALA A 109 1.81 -3.58 -8.83
N TRP A 110 2.01 -3.14 -7.59
CA TRP A 110 1.02 -2.33 -6.87
C TRP A 110 0.75 -1.00 -7.57
N ALA A 111 1.80 -0.27 -8.01
CA ALA A 111 1.66 1.00 -8.73
C ALA A 111 0.95 0.86 -10.10
N LEU A 112 0.95 -0.35 -10.67
CA LEU A 112 0.26 -0.71 -11.90
C LEU A 112 -1.11 -1.36 -11.67
N GLU A 113 -1.57 -1.43 -10.43
CA GLU A 113 -2.85 -2.04 -10.04
C GLU A 113 -2.95 -3.54 -10.38
N ARG A 114 -1.79 -4.21 -10.51
CA ARG A 114 -1.65 -5.67 -10.64
C ARG A 114 -1.60 -6.30 -9.25
N TYR A 115 -2.70 -6.15 -8.53
CA TYR A 115 -2.79 -6.49 -7.10
C TYR A 115 -2.60 -7.98 -6.83
N ASP A 116 -3.02 -8.85 -7.73
CA ASP A 116 -2.77 -10.29 -7.69
C ASP A 116 -1.26 -10.59 -7.61
N THR A 117 -0.48 -10.05 -8.55
CA THR A 117 0.97 -10.21 -8.60
C THR A 117 1.64 -9.57 -7.39
N ALA A 118 1.22 -8.35 -7.02
CA ALA A 118 1.77 -7.65 -5.87
C ALA A 118 1.57 -8.43 -4.56
N LEU A 119 0.38 -8.97 -4.33
CA LEU A 119 0.06 -9.74 -3.14
C LEU A 119 0.75 -11.12 -3.12
N ALA A 120 0.91 -11.77 -4.28
CA ALA A 120 1.69 -13.00 -4.39
C ALA A 120 3.16 -12.79 -3.97
N LEU A 121 3.79 -11.74 -4.50
CA LEU A 121 5.16 -11.34 -4.13
C LEU A 121 5.29 -11.03 -2.62
N VAL A 122 4.34 -10.28 -2.05
CA VAL A 122 4.35 -9.95 -0.61
C VAL A 122 4.11 -11.19 0.25
N ASN A 123 3.23 -12.10 -0.17
CA ASN A 123 3.03 -13.36 0.52
C ASN A 123 4.29 -14.24 0.50
N THR A 124 5.01 -14.29 -0.62
CA THR A 124 6.32 -14.97 -0.69
C THR A 124 7.34 -14.32 0.24
N MET A 125 7.43 -12.98 0.30
CA MET A 125 8.27 -12.28 1.29
C MET A 125 7.94 -12.68 2.72
N ARG A 126 6.66 -12.65 3.09
CA ARG A 126 6.17 -12.97 4.43
C ARG A 126 6.46 -14.42 4.82
N THR A 127 6.15 -15.38 3.95
CA THR A 127 6.21 -16.80 4.30
C THR A 127 7.60 -17.39 4.16
N THR A 128 8.39 -16.90 3.19
CA THR A 128 9.68 -17.49 2.88
C THR A 128 10.82 -16.73 3.52
N PHE A 129 10.73 -15.39 3.59
CA PHE A 129 11.92 -14.57 3.82
C PHE A 129 11.87 -13.67 5.05
N GLN A 130 10.70 -13.40 5.62
CA GLN A 130 10.64 -12.76 6.93
C GLN A 130 10.93 -13.79 8.02
N ASP A 131 11.81 -13.45 8.94
CA ASP A 131 12.00 -14.22 10.16
C ASP A 131 10.80 -13.98 11.10
N PRO A 132 10.02 -15.00 11.46
CA PRO A 132 8.87 -14.82 12.34
C PRO A 132 9.26 -14.40 13.77
N GLU A 133 10.49 -14.69 14.21
CA GLU A 133 10.95 -14.37 15.57
C GLU A 133 11.33 -12.89 15.70
N THR A 134 12.06 -12.38 14.71
CA THR A 134 12.62 -11.02 14.75
C THR A 134 11.87 -10.04 13.85
N GLY A 135 11.14 -10.50 12.85
CA GLY A 135 10.53 -9.66 11.82
C GLY A 135 11.52 -9.11 10.77
N GLY A 136 12.83 -9.39 10.92
CA GLY A 136 13.86 -9.03 9.94
C GLY A 136 13.77 -9.88 8.67
N SER A 137 14.29 -9.36 7.56
CA SER A 137 14.37 -10.12 6.31
C SER A 137 15.64 -10.97 6.30
N TYR A 138 15.50 -12.27 6.06
CA TYR A 138 16.63 -13.13 5.72
C TYR A 138 17.35 -12.60 4.48
N MET A 139 18.67 -12.73 4.51
CA MET A 139 19.56 -12.32 3.43
C MET A 139 19.53 -13.34 2.28
N GLU A 140 19.45 -14.62 2.62
CA GLU A 140 19.55 -15.73 1.68
C GLU A 140 18.21 -16.44 1.44
N ARG A 141 18.18 -17.21 0.36
CA ARG A 141 17.10 -18.14 0.09
C ARG A 141 17.12 -19.32 1.07
N PRO A 142 15.98 -20.03 1.27
CA PRO A 142 15.90 -21.15 2.22
C PRO A 142 17.04 -22.17 2.08
N GLU A 143 17.43 -22.49 0.85
CA GLU A 143 18.49 -23.43 0.49
C GLU A 143 19.90 -23.00 0.95
N ALA A 144 20.14 -21.72 1.24
CA ALA A 144 21.44 -21.17 1.63
C ALA A 144 21.38 -20.38 2.95
N ARG A 145 20.33 -20.58 3.76
CA ARG A 145 19.98 -19.71 4.89
C ARG A 145 20.97 -19.77 6.03
N SER A 146 21.54 -18.61 6.37
CA SER A 146 22.43 -18.44 7.55
C SER A 146 21.74 -17.76 8.74
N ARG A 147 20.44 -17.45 8.61
CA ARG A 147 19.65 -16.59 9.52
C ARG A 147 20.15 -15.14 9.63
N ARG A 148 21.10 -14.71 8.79
CA ARG A 148 21.51 -13.30 8.65
C ARG A 148 20.37 -12.43 8.17
N GLN A 149 20.27 -11.24 8.75
CA GLN A 149 19.33 -10.20 8.37
C GLN A 149 20.07 -8.87 8.23
N PHE A 150 19.66 -8.07 7.26
CA PHE A 150 20.30 -6.80 6.95
C PHE A 150 19.30 -5.64 6.88
N ILE A 151 19.80 -4.42 7.03
CA ILE A 151 19.02 -3.18 6.96
C ILE A 151 18.27 -3.07 5.63
N PHE A 152 18.95 -3.12 4.49
CA PHE A 152 18.33 -2.73 3.22
C PHE A 152 17.29 -3.75 2.69
N PRO A 153 17.42 -5.10 2.83
CA PRO A 153 16.34 -6.02 2.47
C PRO A 153 15.14 -5.86 3.42
N THR A 154 15.39 -5.70 4.72
CA THR A 154 14.32 -5.50 5.72
C THR A 154 13.54 -4.21 5.47
N ALA A 155 14.24 -3.11 5.16
CA ALA A 155 13.59 -1.84 4.82
C ALA A 155 12.73 -1.93 3.56
N GLN A 156 13.21 -2.59 2.49
CA GLN A 156 12.42 -2.76 1.27
C GLN A 156 11.20 -3.65 1.47
N MET A 157 11.36 -4.76 2.21
CA MET A 157 10.24 -5.62 2.57
C MET A 157 9.18 -4.84 3.35
N GLY A 158 9.61 -4.02 4.33
CA GLY A 158 8.73 -3.15 5.09
C GLY A 158 8.03 -2.10 4.22
N LEU A 159 8.71 -1.48 3.26
CA LEU A 159 8.11 -0.53 2.31
C LEU A 159 7.06 -1.20 1.42
N ALA A 160 7.35 -2.37 0.87
CA ALA A 160 6.41 -3.13 0.05
C ALA A 160 5.18 -3.58 0.85
N ALA A 161 5.38 -3.98 2.12
CA ALA A 161 4.30 -4.33 3.03
C ALA A 161 3.40 -3.12 3.35
N LEU A 162 3.99 -1.94 3.63
CA LEU A 162 3.23 -0.71 3.84
C LEU A 162 2.42 -0.31 2.59
N ALA A 163 3.04 -0.39 1.41
CA ALA A 163 2.37 -0.06 0.15
C ALA A 163 1.15 -0.97 -0.12
N SER A 164 1.26 -2.25 0.24
CA SER A 164 0.23 -3.27 0.02
C SER A 164 -0.74 -3.48 1.20
N GLY A 165 -0.62 -2.66 2.25
CA GLY A 165 -1.48 -2.73 3.43
C GLY A 165 -1.25 -3.96 4.33
N GLN A 166 -0.12 -4.65 4.20
CA GLN A 166 0.26 -5.76 5.06
C GLN A 166 0.93 -5.24 6.34
N SER A 167 0.12 -4.66 7.22
CA SER A 167 0.60 -3.95 8.41
C SER A 167 1.44 -4.82 9.35
N ASP A 168 1.10 -6.10 9.51
CA ASP A 168 1.83 -7.02 10.38
C ASP A 168 3.27 -7.28 9.90
N VAL A 169 3.47 -7.43 8.58
CA VAL A 169 4.80 -7.58 7.98
C VAL A 169 5.63 -6.32 8.20
N ALA A 170 5.01 -5.15 8.00
CA ALA A 170 5.65 -3.85 8.21
C ALA A 170 5.98 -3.58 9.69
N GLU A 171 5.09 -3.97 10.61
CA GLU A 171 5.31 -3.90 12.06
C GLU A 171 6.45 -4.81 12.50
N GLY A 172 6.54 -6.04 11.96
CA GLY A 172 7.67 -6.93 12.19
C GLY A 172 8.99 -6.32 11.74
N ALA A 173 9.03 -5.75 10.53
CA ALA A 173 10.22 -5.05 10.02
C ALA A 173 10.59 -3.84 10.90
N PHE A 174 9.61 -3.05 11.35
CA PHE A 174 9.87 -1.95 12.29
C PHE A 174 10.43 -2.45 13.63
N GLY A 175 9.85 -3.49 14.21
CA GLY A 175 10.32 -4.07 15.47
C GLY A 175 11.76 -4.57 15.38
N TRP A 176 12.16 -5.11 14.23
CA TRP A 176 13.56 -5.42 13.94
C TRP A 176 14.47 -4.19 13.96
N PHE A 177 14.07 -3.11 13.28
CA PHE A 177 14.84 -1.86 13.24
C PHE A 177 15.00 -1.23 14.63
N ASP A 178 13.95 -1.23 15.46
CA ASP A 178 14.00 -0.65 16.80
C ASP A 178 15.01 -1.41 17.70
N ARG A 179 15.00 -2.75 17.66
CA ARG A 179 16.00 -3.56 18.39
C ARG A 179 17.41 -3.38 17.84
N LEU A 180 17.58 -3.38 16.53
CA LEU A 180 18.88 -3.15 15.89
C LEU A 180 19.46 -1.79 16.27
N TRP A 181 18.63 -0.74 16.26
CA TRP A 181 19.03 0.61 16.61
C TRP A 181 19.40 0.74 18.09
N ALA A 182 18.61 0.16 18.99
CA ALA A 182 18.87 0.18 20.42
C ALA A 182 20.17 -0.56 20.81
N ALA A 183 20.59 -1.52 20.00
CA ALA A 183 21.78 -2.33 20.26
C ALA A 183 23.11 -1.74 19.73
N GLN A 184 23.09 -0.61 19.02
CA GLN A 184 24.30 -0.05 18.39
C GLN A 184 25.31 0.45 19.45
N PRO A 185 26.54 -0.08 19.49
CA PRO A 185 27.52 0.28 20.53
C PRO A 185 28.35 1.52 20.19
N GLU A 186 28.45 1.90 18.91
CA GLU A 186 29.47 2.84 18.41
C GLU A 186 28.90 4.03 17.63
N LEU A 187 27.63 4.38 17.87
CA LEU A 187 27.07 5.61 17.31
C LEU A 187 27.75 6.84 17.95
N PRO A 188 28.00 7.92 17.17
CA PRO A 188 27.57 8.12 15.78
C PRO A 188 28.55 7.62 14.71
N ASP A 189 29.71 7.09 15.09
CA ASP A 189 30.82 6.82 14.16
C ASP A 189 30.59 5.59 13.28
N VAL A 190 30.00 4.52 13.83
CA VAL A 190 29.80 3.25 13.12
C VAL A 190 28.36 2.78 13.24
N LEU A 191 27.73 2.49 12.09
CA LEU A 191 26.45 1.79 12.02
C LEU A 191 26.67 0.33 11.61
N TYR A 192 26.35 -0.59 12.51
CA TYR A 192 26.27 -2.01 12.21
C TYR A 192 24.94 -2.32 11.55
N ALA A 193 24.99 -2.87 10.34
CA ALA A 193 23.85 -2.99 9.43
C ALA A 193 23.23 -4.39 9.38
N SER A 194 23.72 -5.31 10.21
CA SER A 194 23.28 -6.71 10.23
C SER A 194 22.93 -7.20 11.64
N GLY A 195 22.03 -8.18 11.68
CA GLY A 195 21.57 -8.81 12.91
C GLY A 195 20.90 -10.15 12.64
N GLY A 196 20.23 -10.68 13.65
CA GLY A 196 19.44 -11.90 13.58
C GLY A 196 18.79 -12.24 14.92
N PRO A 197 18.38 -13.50 15.12
CA PRO A 197 17.80 -13.98 16.38
C PRO A 197 18.70 -13.74 17.61
N GLN A 198 20.02 -13.78 17.41
CA GLN A 198 21.02 -13.54 18.45
C GLN A 198 21.28 -12.05 18.72
N GLY A 199 20.57 -11.14 18.04
CA GLY A 199 20.72 -9.70 18.17
C GLY A 199 21.63 -9.08 17.09
N LEU A 200 22.22 -7.94 17.43
CA LEU A 200 23.11 -7.19 16.54
C LEU A 200 24.40 -7.98 16.25
N ARG A 201 24.86 -7.97 15.00
CA ARG A 201 26.16 -8.54 14.64
C ARG A 201 27.18 -7.41 14.45
N THR A 202 28.20 -7.38 15.31
CA THR A 202 29.29 -6.40 15.25
C THR A 202 30.55 -6.93 14.58
N VAL A 203 30.69 -8.25 14.47
CA VAL A 203 31.75 -8.91 13.71
C VAL A 203 31.18 -9.27 12.35
N ALA A 204 31.69 -8.62 11.30
CA ALA A 204 31.37 -8.99 9.93
C ALA A 204 32.21 -10.21 9.54
N ASP A 205 31.57 -11.18 8.91
CA ASP A 205 32.30 -12.21 8.17
C ASP A 205 33.06 -11.52 7.02
N HIS A 206 34.22 -12.03 6.60
CA HIS A 206 35.07 -11.37 5.59
C HIS A 206 34.28 -10.99 4.32
N ASP A 207 33.39 -11.88 3.88
CA ASP A 207 32.54 -11.69 2.70
C ASP A 207 31.47 -10.58 2.86
N ASP A 208 31.15 -10.21 4.10
CA ASP A 208 30.12 -9.23 4.44
C ASP A 208 30.69 -7.88 4.89
N GLU A 209 32.01 -7.70 4.98
CA GLU A 209 32.60 -6.53 5.63
C GLU A 209 32.04 -5.20 5.08
N PHE A 210 31.92 -5.09 3.76
CA PHE A 210 31.38 -3.90 3.10
C PHE A 210 29.90 -3.62 3.45
N ILE A 211 29.08 -4.65 3.62
CA ILE A 211 27.63 -4.51 3.85
C ILE A 211 27.22 -4.61 5.33
N GLY A 212 28.09 -5.17 6.18
CA GLY A 212 27.84 -5.47 7.59
C GLY A 212 28.02 -4.27 8.52
N LYS A 213 28.83 -3.28 8.12
CA LYS A 213 29.04 -2.03 8.87
C LYS A 213 29.21 -0.84 7.93
N VAL A 214 28.99 0.36 8.47
CA VAL A 214 29.26 1.64 7.81
C VAL A 214 30.05 2.50 8.79
N ASP A 215 31.35 2.68 8.56
CA ASP A 215 32.17 3.63 9.33
C ASP A 215 32.09 5.02 8.67
N PHE A 216 31.39 5.95 9.31
CA PHE A 216 31.15 7.29 8.75
C PHE A 216 32.39 8.16 8.66
N ARG A 217 33.54 7.72 9.17
CA ARG A 217 34.83 8.43 9.06
C ARG A 217 35.65 8.00 7.86
N GLN A 218 35.27 6.90 7.21
CA GLN A 218 36.03 6.30 6.10
C GLN A 218 35.32 6.47 4.76
N PRO A 219 36.05 6.59 3.64
CA PRO A 219 35.44 6.56 2.32
C PRO A 219 34.95 5.15 1.95
N ARG A 220 34.27 5.04 0.80
CA ARG A 220 33.91 3.74 0.15
C ARG A 220 33.11 2.76 1.02
N GLN A 221 32.24 3.28 1.90
CA GLN A 221 31.33 2.46 2.71
C GLN A 221 29.97 2.24 2.04
N ALA A 222 29.16 1.33 2.57
CA ALA A 222 27.76 1.09 2.20
C ALA A 222 26.80 2.21 2.70
N PHE A 223 27.09 3.46 2.31
CA PHE A 223 26.34 4.66 2.71
C PHE A 223 24.86 4.70 2.28
N TYR A 224 24.37 3.68 1.57
CA TYR A 224 22.96 3.58 1.24
C TYR A 224 22.09 3.14 2.43
N ASN A 225 22.69 2.49 3.44
CA ASN A 225 21.96 1.91 4.58
C ASN A 225 21.16 2.97 5.37
N PRO A 226 21.72 4.14 5.73
CA PRO A 226 20.94 5.19 6.40
C PRO A 226 19.75 5.68 5.58
N GLY A 227 19.98 5.94 4.28
CA GLY A 227 18.95 6.48 3.39
C GLY A 227 17.74 5.56 3.22
N ILE A 228 17.98 4.26 2.98
CA ILE A 228 16.89 3.30 2.81
C ILE A 228 16.13 3.02 4.11
N SER A 229 16.84 3.01 5.24
CA SER A 229 16.23 2.89 6.57
C SER A 229 15.29 4.04 6.84
N ALA A 230 15.76 5.27 6.63
CA ALA A 230 14.98 6.47 6.86
C ALA A 230 13.75 6.54 5.94
N ALA A 231 13.86 6.06 4.70
CA ALA A 231 12.72 5.99 3.79
C ALA A 231 11.62 5.06 4.33
N PHE A 232 11.98 3.84 4.75
CA PHE A 232 11.03 2.91 5.36
C PHE A 232 10.43 3.48 6.66
N LEU A 233 11.28 3.89 7.60
CA LEU A 233 10.85 4.35 8.92
C LEU A 233 9.98 5.61 8.85
N SER A 234 10.27 6.51 7.90
CA SER A 234 9.41 7.69 7.68
C SER A 234 8.03 7.30 7.17
N ARG A 235 7.94 6.36 6.22
CA ARG A 235 6.64 5.84 5.75
C ARG A 235 5.91 5.06 6.85
N CYS A 236 6.64 4.30 7.67
CA CYS A 236 6.10 3.64 8.84
C CYS A 236 5.46 4.66 9.79
N TYR A 237 6.14 5.78 10.10
CA TYR A 237 5.58 6.87 10.89
C TYR A 237 4.32 7.47 10.25
N MET A 238 4.30 7.71 8.95
CA MET A 238 3.13 8.29 8.27
C MET A 238 1.88 7.42 8.42
N VAL A 239 2.04 6.10 8.37
CA VAL A 239 0.95 5.12 8.47
C VAL A 239 0.53 4.88 9.92
N THR A 240 1.50 4.68 10.82
CA THR A 240 1.25 4.21 12.19
C THR A 240 1.21 5.33 13.23
N ARG A 241 1.81 6.49 12.93
CA ARG A 241 2.11 7.58 13.88
C ARG A 241 3.00 7.14 15.04
N ASN A 242 3.79 6.08 14.86
CA ASN A 242 4.76 5.64 15.84
C ASN A 242 5.95 6.61 15.89
N GLU A 243 5.98 7.50 16.89
CA GLU A 243 7.05 8.50 17.06
C GLU A 243 8.44 7.88 17.13
N ARG A 244 8.57 6.65 17.65
CA ARG A 244 9.85 5.93 17.65
C ARG A 244 10.39 5.69 16.24
N ALA A 245 9.52 5.41 15.26
CA ALA A 245 9.94 5.28 13.87
C ALA A 245 10.49 6.60 13.31
N LYS A 246 9.86 7.74 13.65
CA LYS A 246 10.35 9.06 13.27
C LYS A 246 11.68 9.40 13.94
N GLU A 247 11.84 9.07 15.23
CA GLU A 247 13.09 9.25 15.96
C GLU A 247 14.24 8.50 15.30
N ILE A 248 14.07 7.20 15.01
CA ILE A 248 15.10 6.38 14.36
C ILE A 248 15.38 6.89 12.94
N ALA A 249 14.36 7.22 12.15
CA ALA A 249 14.54 7.77 10.81
C ALA A 249 15.40 9.05 10.82
N THR A 250 15.15 9.93 11.79
CA THR A 250 15.90 11.19 11.94
C THR A 250 17.32 10.93 12.45
N GLY A 251 17.45 10.05 13.46
CA GLY A 251 18.73 9.66 14.06
C GLY A 251 19.68 9.03 13.04
N ILE A 252 19.18 8.12 12.21
CA ILE A 252 20.03 7.42 11.24
C ILE A 252 20.49 8.33 10.10
N LEU A 253 19.66 9.29 9.66
CA LEU A 253 20.09 10.29 8.67
C LEU A 253 21.17 11.23 9.23
N LYS A 254 21.13 11.54 10.53
CA LYS A 254 22.17 12.36 11.17
C LYS A 254 23.55 11.71 11.10
N LEU A 255 23.64 10.37 11.08
CA LEU A 255 24.91 9.67 10.91
C LEU A 255 25.56 10.02 9.57
N SER A 256 24.82 9.89 8.47
CA SER A 256 25.30 10.32 7.14
C SER A 256 25.57 11.83 7.08
N ALA A 257 24.71 12.66 7.67
CA ALA A 257 24.91 14.11 7.65
C ALA A 257 26.18 14.54 8.42
N GLY A 258 26.55 13.83 9.49
CA GLY A 258 27.74 14.06 10.31
C GLY A 258 29.00 13.32 9.85
N GLY A 259 28.90 12.42 8.88
CA GLY A 259 30.04 11.66 8.35
C GLY A 259 30.97 12.43 7.43
N THR A 260 31.98 11.73 6.91
CA THR A 260 32.98 12.25 5.96
C THR A 260 32.33 12.85 4.70
N GLN A 261 32.93 13.89 4.14
CA GLN A 261 32.48 14.44 2.86
C GLN A 261 32.74 13.49 1.68
N ASP A 262 33.66 12.54 1.82
CA ASP A 262 34.01 11.57 0.78
C ASP A 262 32.83 10.67 0.39
N GLN A 263 31.84 10.52 1.28
CA GLN A 263 30.61 9.79 0.94
C GLN A 263 29.87 10.42 -0.26
N TYR A 264 30.08 11.70 -0.55
CA TYR A 264 29.48 12.43 -1.67
C TYR A 264 30.38 12.52 -2.90
N SER A 265 31.59 11.98 -2.86
CA SER A 265 32.50 11.92 -4.01
C SER A 265 31.99 10.88 -5.02
N TRP A 266 31.18 11.31 -6.00
CA TRP A 266 30.50 10.37 -6.91
C TRP A 266 31.44 9.58 -7.81
N TRP A 267 32.66 10.07 -8.07
CA TRP A 267 33.67 9.36 -8.85
C TRP A 267 34.27 8.19 -8.05
N GLU A 268 34.43 8.34 -6.74
CA GLU A 268 34.88 7.27 -5.85
C GLU A 268 33.74 6.37 -5.38
N SER A 269 32.63 6.94 -4.92
CA SER A 269 31.53 6.19 -4.31
C SER A 269 30.16 6.72 -4.72
N ARG A 270 29.34 5.82 -5.25
CA ARG A 270 27.92 6.06 -5.55
C ARG A 270 26.99 5.42 -4.52
N GLN A 271 27.54 5.06 -3.35
CA GLN A 271 26.80 4.36 -2.30
C GLN A 271 25.88 5.29 -1.51
N ILE A 272 26.16 6.60 -1.44
CA ILE A 272 25.29 7.58 -0.75
C ILE A 272 23.93 7.82 -1.44
N CYS A 273 23.71 7.27 -2.63
CA CYS A 273 22.55 7.55 -3.49
C CYS A 273 21.19 7.53 -2.74
N LYS A 274 20.98 6.61 -1.79
CA LYS A 274 19.69 6.50 -1.07
C LYS A 274 19.49 7.57 0.00
N PHE A 275 20.52 8.34 0.36
CA PHE A 275 20.43 9.43 1.34
C PHE A 275 19.47 10.53 0.89
N GLY A 276 19.46 10.86 -0.40
CA GLY A 276 18.51 11.84 -0.97
C GLY A 276 17.07 11.38 -0.86
N TRP A 277 16.81 10.10 -1.13
CA TRP A 277 15.50 9.49 -0.96
C TRP A 277 15.05 9.45 0.50
N GLY A 278 15.90 8.97 1.42
CA GLY A 278 15.61 8.96 2.85
C GLY A 278 15.32 10.36 3.41
N SER A 279 16.14 11.35 3.03
CA SER A 279 15.95 12.75 3.41
C SER A 279 14.65 13.33 2.86
N ALA A 280 14.27 12.97 1.63
CA ALA A 280 13.01 13.40 1.04
C ALA A 280 11.80 12.88 1.84
N MET A 281 11.82 11.60 2.24
CA MET A 281 10.74 11.04 3.06
C MET A 281 10.73 11.65 4.48
N ALA A 282 11.90 11.89 5.07
CA ALA A 282 12.01 12.55 6.38
C ALA A 282 11.45 13.98 6.36
N ALA A 283 11.67 14.73 5.28
CA ALA A 283 11.12 16.07 5.10
C ALA A 283 9.57 16.09 5.06
N GLU A 284 8.92 15.00 4.64
CA GLU A 284 7.45 14.91 4.66
C GLU A 284 6.89 14.82 6.09
N ILE A 285 7.62 14.18 7.00
CA ILE A 285 7.21 13.92 8.39
C ILE A 285 7.77 14.93 9.40
N ASP A 286 8.82 15.64 9.01
CA ASP A 286 9.42 16.74 9.75
C ASP A 286 9.77 17.91 8.81
N PRO A 287 8.76 18.65 8.33
CA PRO A 287 8.98 19.75 7.39
C PRO A 287 9.71 20.96 8.01
N ALA A 288 9.83 21.01 9.33
CA ALA A 288 10.59 22.05 10.04
C ALA A 288 12.07 21.67 10.25
N GLY A 289 12.45 20.42 9.99
CA GLY A 289 13.83 19.95 10.07
C GLY A 289 14.67 20.34 8.85
N ASP A 290 15.97 20.06 8.92
CA ASP A 290 16.94 20.45 7.88
C ASP A 290 16.98 19.48 6.67
N HIS A 291 16.02 18.56 6.59
CA HIS A 291 16.03 17.48 5.59
C HIS A 291 15.96 18.00 4.15
N ILE A 292 15.27 19.12 3.90
CA ILE A 292 15.22 19.72 2.56
C ILE A 292 16.61 20.13 2.06
N ARG A 293 17.51 20.64 2.92
CA ARG A 293 18.87 20.98 2.50
C ARG A 293 19.64 19.75 2.03
N HIS A 294 19.45 18.61 2.69
CA HIS A 294 20.03 17.34 2.24
C HIS A 294 19.46 16.87 0.90
N VAL A 295 18.15 17.07 0.65
CA VAL A 295 17.54 16.79 -0.65
C VAL A 295 18.17 17.66 -1.75
N LEU A 296 18.40 18.95 -1.50
CA LEU A 296 19.02 19.87 -2.46
C LEU A 296 20.49 19.53 -2.75
N ARG A 297 21.24 19.18 -1.70
CA ARG A 297 22.61 18.65 -1.86
C ARG A 297 22.62 17.42 -2.77
N MET A 298 21.73 16.47 -2.50
CA MET A 298 21.63 15.25 -3.31
C MET A 298 21.10 15.52 -4.72
N ALA A 299 20.29 16.57 -4.91
CA ALA A 299 19.86 16.98 -6.25
C ALA A 299 21.05 17.38 -7.13
N ARG A 300 22.00 18.16 -6.59
CA ARG A 300 23.26 18.49 -7.29
C ARG A 300 24.09 17.24 -7.55
N TRP A 301 24.25 16.38 -6.55
CA TRP A 301 24.97 15.11 -6.68
C TRP A 301 24.43 14.22 -7.82
N TYR A 302 23.10 14.12 -7.97
CA TYR A 302 22.48 13.34 -9.06
C TYR A 302 22.73 13.95 -10.44
N VAL A 303 22.75 15.28 -10.53
CA VAL A 303 23.04 15.99 -11.77
C VAL A 303 24.49 15.78 -12.19
N GLU A 304 25.43 15.95 -11.26
CA GLU A 304 26.87 15.84 -11.50
C GLU A 304 27.31 14.39 -11.77
N SER A 305 26.65 13.41 -11.17
CA SER A 305 27.02 11.99 -11.31
C SER A 305 26.42 11.28 -12.53
N GLN A 306 25.51 11.93 -13.27
CA GLN A 306 24.91 11.37 -14.49
C GLN A 306 25.88 11.52 -15.67
N ARG A 307 26.05 10.46 -16.45
CA ARG A 307 26.82 10.49 -17.69
C ARG A 307 26.08 11.29 -18.77
N GLU A 308 26.81 11.73 -19.78
CA GLU A 308 26.25 12.53 -20.87
C GLU A 308 25.13 11.82 -21.65
N ASP A 309 25.21 10.50 -21.78
CA ASP A 309 24.20 9.65 -22.42
C ASP A 309 22.91 9.50 -21.58
N GLY A 310 22.89 9.99 -20.34
CA GLY A 310 21.76 9.88 -19.42
C GLY A 310 21.84 8.71 -18.45
N SER A 311 22.84 7.84 -18.57
CA SER A 311 23.01 6.70 -17.67
C SER A 311 23.68 7.08 -16.35
N TRP A 312 23.53 6.20 -15.37
CA TRP A 312 24.40 6.11 -14.20
C TRP A 312 25.02 4.71 -14.14
N VAL A 313 26.24 4.62 -13.61
CA VAL A 313 26.99 3.37 -13.42
C VAL A 313 27.28 3.15 -11.93
N PRO A 314 27.58 1.92 -11.47
CA PRO A 314 27.95 1.64 -10.07
C PRO A 314 29.25 2.32 -9.62
N SER A 315 29.61 2.17 -8.34
CA SER A 315 30.91 2.62 -7.83
C SER A 315 32.04 1.84 -8.50
N GLY A 316 33.09 2.53 -8.97
CA GLY A 316 34.23 1.89 -9.64
C GLY A 316 34.99 0.91 -8.74
N PHE A 317 35.07 1.15 -7.43
CA PHE A 317 35.75 0.21 -6.52
C PHE A 317 35.00 -1.11 -6.29
N LEU A 318 33.69 -1.16 -6.59
CA LEU A 318 32.89 -2.39 -6.51
C LEU A 318 32.81 -3.08 -7.86
N VAL A 319 32.69 -2.28 -8.93
CA VAL A 319 32.58 -2.75 -10.31
C VAL A 319 33.48 -1.86 -11.16
N PRO A 320 34.78 -2.21 -11.30
CA PRO A 320 35.76 -1.40 -12.03
C PRO A 320 35.39 -1.21 -13.51
N GLU A 321 34.80 -2.24 -14.11
CA GLU A 321 34.44 -2.30 -15.52
C GLU A 321 32.93 -2.57 -15.64
N PRO A 322 32.08 -1.55 -15.41
CA PRO A 322 30.64 -1.75 -15.50
C PRO A 322 30.20 -1.92 -16.95
N ASP A 323 29.54 -3.05 -17.23
CA ASP A 323 28.84 -3.28 -18.49
C ASP A 323 27.46 -2.60 -18.54
N ASP A 324 26.75 -2.78 -19.66
CA ASP A 324 25.42 -2.20 -19.87
C ASP A 324 24.37 -2.72 -18.86
N SER A 325 24.48 -3.96 -18.39
CA SER A 325 23.57 -4.52 -17.38
C SER A 325 23.71 -3.80 -16.03
N HIS A 326 24.95 -3.43 -15.66
CA HIS A 326 25.23 -2.62 -14.48
C HIS A 326 24.66 -1.20 -14.62
N ALA A 327 24.81 -0.62 -15.81
CA ALA A 327 24.25 0.70 -16.11
C ALA A 327 22.70 0.68 -16.09
N ILE A 328 22.07 -0.39 -16.58
CA ILE A 328 20.61 -0.59 -16.51
C ILE A 328 20.13 -0.60 -15.07
N GLU A 329 20.73 -1.44 -14.22
CA GLU A 329 20.34 -1.56 -12.83
C GLU A 329 20.46 -0.22 -12.10
N LYS A 330 21.59 0.47 -12.30
CA LYS A 330 21.90 1.71 -11.58
C LYS A 330 21.10 2.91 -12.11
N THR A 331 20.88 2.99 -13.42
CA THR A 331 20.03 4.03 -14.04
C THR A 331 18.57 3.88 -13.61
N THR A 332 18.08 2.64 -13.54
CA THR A 332 16.74 2.33 -13.02
C THR A 332 16.61 2.78 -11.56
N GLU A 333 17.60 2.46 -10.72
CA GLU A 333 17.63 2.85 -9.31
C GLU A 333 17.66 4.38 -9.13
N HIS A 334 18.55 5.08 -9.82
CA HIS A 334 18.71 6.53 -9.65
C HIS A 334 17.52 7.33 -10.21
N THR A 335 16.96 6.92 -11.35
CA THR A 335 15.77 7.55 -11.93
C THR A 335 14.59 7.48 -10.96
N LEU A 336 14.45 6.36 -10.25
CA LEU A 336 13.42 6.21 -9.22
C LEU A 336 13.63 7.19 -8.06
N TRP A 337 14.84 7.25 -7.48
CA TRP A 337 15.11 8.14 -6.34
C TRP A 337 14.95 9.62 -6.69
N VAL A 338 15.43 10.03 -7.87
CA VAL A 338 15.20 11.39 -8.39
C VAL A 338 13.71 11.70 -8.48
N SER A 339 12.89 10.75 -8.93
CA SER A 339 11.44 10.93 -9.05
C SER A 339 10.74 11.07 -7.70
N LEU A 340 11.18 10.31 -6.69
CA LEU A 340 10.65 10.44 -5.33
C LEU A 340 11.08 11.77 -4.69
N MET A 341 12.32 12.22 -4.89
CA MET A 341 12.79 13.54 -4.43
C MET A 341 11.99 14.68 -5.08
N LEU A 342 11.70 14.59 -6.37
CA LEU A 342 10.86 15.57 -7.08
C LEU A 342 9.47 15.73 -6.45
N THR A 343 8.85 14.62 -6.04
CA THR A 343 7.55 14.63 -5.36
C THR A 343 7.61 15.43 -4.06
N THR A 344 8.63 15.18 -3.23
CA THR A 344 8.82 15.91 -1.97
C THR A 344 9.09 17.39 -2.20
N LEU A 345 9.97 17.75 -3.14
CA LEU A 345 10.26 19.15 -3.44
C LEU A 345 9.01 19.89 -3.94
N ALA A 346 8.17 19.24 -4.74
CA ALA A 346 6.88 19.81 -5.16
C ALA A 346 5.96 20.09 -3.96
N GLY A 347 5.88 19.15 -3.02
CA GLY A 347 5.17 19.34 -1.76
C GLY A 347 5.72 20.49 -0.92
N ALA A 348 7.04 20.71 -0.90
CA ALA A 348 7.66 21.81 -0.18
C ALA A 348 7.29 23.19 -0.78
N THR A 349 7.31 23.33 -2.12
CA THR A 349 6.91 24.60 -2.78
C THR A 349 5.43 24.95 -2.57
N GLY A 350 4.54 23.96 -2.43
CA GLY A 350 3.10 24.18 -2.31
C GLY A 350 2.64 24.62 -0.91
N ARG A 351 3.47 24.46 0.13
CA ARG A 351 3.08 24.78 1.52
C ARG A 351 3.23 26.26 1.89
N GLY A 352 3.87 27.07 1.03
CA GLY A 352 4.25 28.45 1.35
C GLY A 352 5.27 28.54 2.50
N PRO A 353 5.79 29.73 2.83
CA PRO A 353 6.61 29.91 4.02
C PRO A 353 5.76 29.59 5.25
N VAL A 354 6.08 28.47 5.91
CA VAL A 354 5.51 28.15 7.22
C VAL A 354 6.02 29.23 8.16
N ALA A 355 5.17 30.18 8.54
CA ALA A 355 5.52 31.23 9.48
C ALA A 355 6.12 30.58 10.74
N ALA A 356 7.40 30.84 11.00
CA ALA A 356 8.19 30.22 12.07
C ALA A 356 7.64 30.46 13.50
N GLY A 357 6.53 31.19 13.64
CA GLY A 357 6.00 31.68 14.92
C GLY A 357 4.79 30.93 15.50
N ARG A 358 4.24 29.90 14.86
CA ARG A 358 3.18 29.08 15.48
C ARG A 358 3.45 27.60 15.26
N ARG A 359 4.33 27.02 16.09
CA ARG A 359 4.08 25.64 16.52
C ARG A 359 2.63 25.66 17.05
N PRO A 360 1.70 24.85 16.52
CA PRO A 360 0.44 24.68 17.21
C PRO A 360 0.84 24.27 18.63
N GLU A 361 0.49 25.09 19.63
CA GLU A 361 0.68 24.70 21.02
C GLU A 361 0.20 23.26 21.13
N PRO A 362 0.96 22.36 21.77
CA PRO A 362 0.42 21.06 22.10
C PRO A 362 -0.89 21.37 22.80
N ARG A 363 -2.01 21.05 22.14
CA ARG A 363 -3.32 21.13 22.76
C ARG A 363 -3.29 20.06 23.84
N HIS A 364 -2.71 20.41 24.98
CA HIS A 364 -2.85 19.67 26.20
C HIS A 364 -4.35 19.59 26.43
N ASP A 365 -4.82 18.35 26.47
CA ASP A 365 -6.15 17.95 26.92
C ASP A 365 -7.35 18.01 25.93
N HIS A 366 -7.17 17.48 24.70
CA HIS A 366 -8.34 16.98 23.93
C HIS A 366 -8.25 15.53 23.40
N PHE A 367 -7.10 14.88 23.47
CA PHE A 367 -6.94 13.47 23.02
C PHE A 367 -6.87 12.44 24.16
N GLY A 368 -6.58 12.85 25.41
CA GLY A 368 -6.55 11.95 26.56
C GLY A 368 -7.92 11.43 27.03
N ARG A 369 -9.02 12.13 26.70
CA ARG A 369 -10.40 11.72 27.05
C ARG A 369 -11.17 11.03 25.91
N VAL A 370 -10.58 10.89 24.72
CA VAL A 370 -11.20 10.19 23.58
C VAL A 370 -10.81 8.71 23.52
N ALA A 371 -9.72 8.30 24.17
CA ALA A 371 -9.34 6.88 24.30
C ALA A 371 -10.29 6.02 25.16
N ARG A 372 -11.31 6.63 25.79
CA ARG A 372 -12.46 5.92 26.43
C ARG A 372 -13.82 6.22 25.76
N ARG A 373 -13.85 6.76 24.53
CA ARG A 373 -15.08 6.89 23.74
C ARG A 373 -15.18 5.81 22.67
N ALA A 374 -15.88 4.73 23.04
CA ALA A 374 -16.65 3.81 22.20
C ALA A 374 -16.01 3.41 20.85
N ARG A 375 -15.28 2.28 20.84
CA ARG A 375 -14.84 1.60 19.62
C ARG A 375 -16.05 1.35 18.71
N ARG A 376 -16.06 1.97 17.54
CA ARG A 376 -16.90 1.56 16.41
C ARG A 376 -16.01 0.80 15.45
N VAL A 377 -16.37 -0.44 15.15
CA VAL A 377 -15.64 -1.27 14.20
C VAL A 377 -16.45 -1.30 12.91
N SER A 378 -15.82 -0.95 11.78
CA SER A 378 -16.47 -0.94 10.47
C SER A 378 -15.67 -1.81 9.49
N HIS A 379 -16.36 -2.72 8.82
CA HIS A 379 -15.79 -3.54 7.75
C HIS A 379 -16.65 -3.38 6.50
N SER A 380 -16.00 -3.35 5.34
CA SER A 380 -16.68 -3.35 4.06
C SER A 380 -15.89 -4.17 3.05
N GLY A 381 -16.57 -4.97 2.24
CA GLY A 381 -15.94 -5.85 1.26
C GLY A 381 -16.91 -6.19 0.13
N GLY A 382 -16.40 -6.76 -0.96
CA GLY A 382 -17.21 -7.21 -2.09
C GLY A 382 -16.61 -8.49 -2.67
N THR A 383 -17.48 -9.44 -3.01
CA THR A 383 -17.12 -10.66 -3.74
C THR A 383 -18.16 -10.89 -4.83
N GLY A 384 -17.75 -11.47 -5.97
CA GLY A 384 -18.49 -11.54 -7.24
C GLY A 384 -20.01 -11.70 -7.11
N GLY A 385 -20.72 -10.57 -7.13
CA GLY A 385 -22.19 -10.52 -7.11
C GLY A 385 -22.82 -9.57 -6.07
N PHE A 386 -22.09 -9.17 -5.02
CA PHE A 386 -22.59 -8.18 -4.04
C PHE A 386 -21.49 -7.38 -3.33
N SER A 387 -21.90 -6.23 -2.78
CA SER A 387 -21.12 -5.38 -1.88
C SER A 387 -21.75 -5.42 -0.49
N ALA A 388 -20.93 -5.55 0.55
CA ALA A 388 -21.36 -5.60 1.93
C ALA A 388 -20.63 -4.54 2.79
N GLY A 389 -21.33 -4.03 3.80
CA GLY A 389 -20.77 -3.18 4.84
C GLY A 389 -21.39 -3.53 6.20
N VAL A 390 -20.55 -3.79 7.20
CA VAL A 390 -20.98 -4.04 8.58
C VAL A 390 -20.33 -2.98 9.47
N THR A 391 -21.13 -2.32 10.30
CA THR A 391 -20.62 -1.43 11.35
C THR A 391 -21.21 -1.86 12.69
N VAL A 392 -20.36 -2.06 13.69
CA VAL A 392 -20.75 -2.40 15.05
C VAL A 392 -20.44 -1.22 15.97
N GLY A 393 -21.46 -0.75 16.68
CA GLY A 393 -21.34 0.23 17.76
C GLY A 393 -21.52 -0.44 19.10
N HIS A 394 -20.42 -0.93 19.70
CA HIS A 394 -20.43 -1.71 20.94
C HIS A 394 -21.13 -0.97 22.09
N HIS A 395 -20.99 0.35 22.18
CA HIS A 395 -21.59 1.17 23.25
C HIS A 395 -23.12 1.27 23.21
N ARG A 396 -23.73 0.92 22.07
CA ARG A 396 -25.20 0.97 21.90
C ARG A 396 -25.81 -0.42 21.76
N GLY A 397 -25.00 -1.48 21.79
CA GLY A 397 -25.45 -2.84 21.45
C GLY A 397 -26.11 -2.88 20.08
N ARG A 398 -25.58 -2.13 19.10
CA ARG A 398 -26.18 -2.03 17.76
C ARG A 398 -25.16 -2.34 16.68
N ALA A 399 -25.57 -3.19 15.74
CA ALA A 399 -24.89 -3.39 14.48
C ALA A 399 -25.79 -2.94 13.33
N VAL A 400 -25.19 -2.41 12.27
CA VAL A 400 -25.86 -2.21 10.99
C VAL A 400 -25.08 -2.96 9.94
N ALA A 401 -25.74 -3.91 9.30
CA ALA A 401 -25.25 -4.61 8.12
C ALA A 401 -26.05 -4.15 6.91
N MET A 402 -25.36 -3.82 5.83
CA MET A 402 -25.94 -3.44 4.55
C MET A 402 -25.37 -4.36 3.46
N LEU A 403 -26.26 -4.93 2.65
CA LEU A 403 -25.89 -5.78 1.52
C LEU A 403 -26.59 -5.22 0.28
N VAL A 404 -25.84 -5.04 -0.81
CA VAL A 404 -26.41 -4.65 -2.10
C VAL A 404 -25.88 -5.57 -3.18
N SER A 405 -26.78 -6.14 -3.98
CA SER A 405 -26.39 -6.84 -5.20
C SER A 405 -25.91 -5.82 -6.21
N ASN A 406 -24.59 -5.73 -6.33
CA ASN A 406 -23.86 -4.98 -7.35
C ASN A 406 -22.57 -5.78 -7.58
N GLN A 407 -21.98 -5.74 -8.77
CA GLN A 407 -20.85 -6.60 -9.18
C GLN A 407 -19.54 -6.32 -8.39
N GLY A 408 -19.54 -6.54 -7.07
CA GLY A 408 -18.37 -6.51 -6.20
C GLY A 408 -17.58 -5.20 -6.15
N SER A 409 -18.14 -4.05 -6.55
CA SER A 409 -17.38 -2.79 -6.62
C SER A 409 -16.93 -2.31 -5.22
N PRO A 410 -15.62 -2.15 -4.95
CA PRO A 410 -15.11 -1.66 -3.67
C PRO A 410 -15.60 -0.25 -3.31
N ALA A 411 -15.78 0.61 -4.32
CA ALA A 411 -16.33 1.94 -4.15
C ALA A 411 -17.76 1.92 -3.59
N PHE A 412 -18.53 0.89 -3.91
CA PHE A 412 -19.88 0.71 -3.39
C PHE A 412 -19.87 0.18 -1.95
N SER A 413 -18.98 -0.77 -1.63
CA SER A 413 -18.80 -1.28 -0.27
C SER A 413 -18.39 -0.18 0.72
N PHE A 414 -17.52 0.75 0.31
CA PHE A 414 -17.15 1.91 1.14
C PHE A 414 -18.34 2.84 1.41
N ARG A 415 -19.17 3.12 0.40
CA ARG A 415 -20.40 3.92 0.54
C ARG A 415 -21.41 3.25 1.46
N LEU A 416 -21.52 1.92 1.43
CA LEU A 416 -22.35 1.16 2.37
C LEU A 416 -21.81 1.24 3.81
N GLY A 417 -20.50 1.13 4.00
CA GLY A 417 -19.87 1.34 5.31
C GLY A 417 -20.07 2.76 5.84
N HIS A 418 -20.12 3.77 4.96
CA HIS A 418 -20.46 5.14 5.34
C HIS A 418 -21.94 5.29 5.72
N ALA A 419 -22.86 4.74 4.91
CA ALA A 419 -24.29 4.76 5.19
C ALA A 419 -24.62 4.04 6.51
N ALA A 420 -24.01 2.90 6.78
CA ALA A 420 -24.14 2.17 8.04
C ALA A 420 -23.71 3.01 9.26
N ARG A 421 -22.60 3.76 9.13
CA ARG A 421 -22.14 4.71 10.16
C ARG A 421 -23.13 5.85 10.41
N LEU A 422 -23.75 6.39 9.37
CA LEU A 422 -24.76 7.45 9.48
C LEU A 422 -26.02 6.95 10.21
N VAL A 423 -26.50 5.75 9.87
CA VAL A 423 -27.66 5.10 10.52
C VAL A 423 -27.39 4.88 12.02
N LEU A 424 -26.21 4.35 12.37
CA LEU A 424 -25.81 4.18 13.77
C LEU A 424 -25.58 5.50 14.52
N GLY A 425 -25.29 6.57 13.78
CA GLY A 425 -25.04 7.90 14.32
C GLY A 425 -26.29 8.62 14.84
N ARG A 426 -27.50 8.29 14.33
CA ARG A 426 -28.74 9.09 14.53
C ARG A 426 -28.56 10.60 14.26
N ARG A 427 -27.56 11.01 13.47
CA ARG A 427 -27.46 12.40 13.02
C ARG A 427 -28.34 12.55 11.77
N ARG A 428 -29.33 13.45 11.82
CA ARG A 428 -29.89 14.01 10.58
C ARG A 428 -28.73 14.68 9.84
N PRO A 429 -28.53 14.43 8.54
CA PRO A 429 -27.48 15.12 7.79
C PRO A 429 -27.77 16.63 7.81
N PRO A 430 -26.74 17.49 7.93
CA PRO A 430 -26.90 18.93 7.87
C PRO A 430 -27.48 19.34 6.51
N ALA A 431 -28.31 20.39 6.49
CA ALA A 431 -29.11 20.79 5.32
C ALA A 431 -28.29 21.06 4.04
N ARG A 432 -26.98 21.35 4.15
CA ARG A 432 -26.07 21.59 3.02
C ARG A 432 -25.71 20.32 2.22
N GLU A 433 -25.83 19.12 2.77
CA GLU A 433 -25.62 17.87 2.01
C GLU A 433 -26.84 17.43 1.20
N ARG A 434 -27.98 18.12 1.32
CA ARG A 434 -29.17 17.82 0.49
C ARG A 434 -29.04 18.30 -0.95
N ALA A 435 -28.13 19.22 -1.24
CA ALA A 435 -28.07 19.90 -2.54
C ALA A 435 -27.05 19.30 -3.54
N GLY A 436 -26.14 18.42 -3.11
CA GLY A 436 -25.03 17.97 -3.97
C GLY A 436 -25.18 16.61 -4.64
N THR A 437 -26.00 15.70 -4.09
CA THR A 437 -25.93 14.27 -4.49
C THR A 437 -27.25 13.69 -5.02
N VAL A 438 -28.34 14.47 -5.01
CA VAL A 438 -29.69 14.00 -5.42
C VAL A 438 -30.26 14.82 -6.59
N ALA A 439 -29.56 15.84 -7.08
CA ALA A 439 -30.09 16.75 -8.09
C ALA A 439 -29.97 16.25 -9.55
N SER A 440 -29.30 15.14 -9.84
CA SER A 440 -29.15 14.62 -11.22
C SER A 440 -30.17 13.55 -11.62
N LEU A 441 -31.27 13.36 -10.87
CA LEU A 441 -32.22 12.27 -11.14
C LEU A 441 -33.71 12.62 -10.96
N ALA A 442 -34.09 13.90 -11.04
CA ALA A 442 -35.52 14.25 -11.03
C ALA A 442 -35.84 15.51 -11.85
N HIS A 443 -36.29 15.31 -13.10
CA HIS A 443 -37.10 16.30 -13.81
C HIS A 443 -38.48 15.70 -14.17
N ARG A 444 -39.54 16.38 -13.68
CA ARG A 444 -41.01 16.18 -13.88
C ARG A 444 -41.58 14.86 -13.30
N ARG A 445 -42.50 14.83 -12.32
CA ARG A 445 -43.72 15.62 -12.08
C ARG A 445 -43.98 15.87 -10.58
N ARG A 446 -44.79 16.90 -10.30
CA ARG A 446 -45.14 17.48 -8.99
C ARG A 446 -46.16 16.65 -8.18
N ARG A 447 -46.04 16.81 -6.85
CA ARG A 447 -47.04 16.81 -5.74
C ARG A 447 -47.92 15.55 -5.55
N ASP A 448 -47.64 14.76 -4.51
CA ASP A 448 -48.32 14.85 -3.20
C ASP A 448 -47.60 13.97 -2.15
N ARG A 449 -47.54 14.43 -0.89
CA ARG A 449 -47.29 13.61 0.31
C ARG A 449 -48.67 13.16 0.83
N PRO A 450 -48.88 11.93 1.36
CA PRO A 450 -48.72 11.73 2.80
C PRO A 450 -48.43 10.26 3.27
N ARG A 451 -48.57 10.08 4.59
CA ARG A 451 -48.28 8.98 5.53
C ARG A 451 -48.82 7.56 5.19
N ILE A 452 -48.24 6.61 5.91
CA ILE A 452 -48.55 5.17 6.09
C ILE A 452 -50.06 4.85 6.15
N SER A 453 -50.53 3.94 5.28
CA SER A 453 -51.33 2.71 5.55
C SER A 453 -52.09 2.21 4.30
N GLY A 454 -52.24 0.87 4.17
CA GLY A 454 -53.42 0.20 3.58
C GLY A 454 -53.68 0.16 2.05
N ARG A 455 -53.48 -1.03 1.45
CA ARG A 455 -54.20 -1.70 0.32
C ARG A 455 -54.40 -1.03 -1.07
N ALA A 456 -53.83 -1.72 -2.07
CA ALA A 456 -54.35 -2.16 -3.39
C ALA A 456 -54.97 -1.17 -4.41
N ARG A 457 -54.41 -1.12 -5.64
CA ARG A 457 -55.00 -1.69 -6.89
C ARG A 457 -54.12 -1.39 -8.13
N ARG A 458 -54.24 -2.27 -9.14
CA ARG A 458 -53.54 -2.31 -10.44
C ARG A 458 -54.07 -1.25 -11.42
N ALA A 459 -53.24 -0.84 -12.37
CA ALA A 459 -53.64 -0.59 -13.77
C ALA A 459 -52.40 -0.65 -14.68
N GLY A 460 -52.51 -1.33 -15.82
CA GLY A 460 -51.48 -1.39 -16.87
C GLY A 460 -52.00 -0.84 -18.18
N ALA A 461 -51.10 -0.48 -19.09
CA ALA A 461 -51.37 -0.37 -20.52
C ALA A 461 -50.05 -0.45 -21.31
N ARG A 462 -50.15 -1.02 -22.52
CA ARG A 462 -49.10 -1.41 -23.48
C ARG A 462 -49.54 -0.87 -24.88
N PRO A 463 -48.85 -1.11 -26.00
CA PRO A 463 -47.85 -0.25 -26.67
C PRO A 463 -48.23 0.20 -28.11
N ALA A 464 -47.39 1.01 -28.79
CA ALA A 464 -47.24 1.05 -30.27
C ALA A 464 -45.95 1.81 -30.71
N GLY A 465 -45.19 1.26 -31.67
CA GLY A 465 -43.99 1.85 -32.32
C GLY A 465 -44.31 2.49 -33.70
N PRO A 466 -43.46 2.42 -34.77
CA PRO A 466 -41.98 2.25 -34.86
C PRO A 466 -41.29 3.22 -35.90
N GLY A 467 -39.94 3.24 -35.99
CA GLY A 467 -39.21 3.78 -37.16
C GLY A 467 -37.68 4.05 -37.05
N ARG A 468 -36.87 3.07 -37.51
CA ARG A 468 -35.51 3.01 -38.21
C ARG A 468 -34.45 4.13 -38.06
N LEU A 469 -33.11 3.94 -38.12
CA LEU A 469 -32.12 2.83 -37.97
C LEU A 469 -30.70 3.46 -38.06
N ALA A 470 -29.77 3.23 -37.12
CA ALA A 470 -28.31 3.34 -37.32
C ALA A 470 -27.57 2.66 -36.14
N ALA A 471 -26.57 1.84 -36.45
CA ALA A 471 -25.97 0.85 -35.57
C ALA A 471 -25.30 1.43 -34.31
N LYS A 472 -25.77 0.98 -33.13
CA LYS A 472 -25.08 0.91 -31.83
C LYS A 472 -25.81 -0.13 -30.97
N ILE A 473 -25.08 -0.97 -30.25
CA ILE A 473 -25.68 -1.91 -29.30
C ILE A 473 -26.32 -1.09 -28.17
N THR A 474 -27.65 -0.98 -28.18
CA THR A 474 -28.43 -0.28 -27.14
C THR A 474 -28.73 -1.19 -25.96
N GLU A 475 -28.95 -0.60 -24.78
CA GLU A 475 -29.39 -1.23 -23.51
C GLU A 475 -30.56 -2.24 -23.67
N HIS A 476 -31.41 -2.04 -24.68
CA HIS A 476 -32.48 -2.97 -25.05
C HIS A 476 -31.98 -4.36 -25.51
N HIS A 477 -30.75 -4.48 -26.06
CA HIS A 477 -30.15 -5.76 -26.43
C HIS A 477 -29.62 -6.53 -25.21
N LEU A 478 -29.11 -5.84 -24.19
CA LEU A 478 -28.76 -6.42 -22.90
C LEU A 478 -30.00 -6.91 -22.14
N GLY A 479 -31.14 -6.24 -22.31
CA GLY A 479 -32.41 -6.63 -21.71
C GLY A 479 -32.96 -7.99 -22.19
N ARG A 480 -32.77 -8.38 -23.46
CA ARG A 480 -33.37 -9.64 -23.98
C ARG A 480 -32.63 -10.91 -23.55
N VAL A 481 -31.35 -10.83 -23.20
CA VAL A 481 -30.59 -11.99 -22.67
C VAL A 481 -30.77 -12.15 -21.16
N TRP A 482 -31.12 -11.07 -20.45
CA TRP A 482 -31.12 -11.05 -18.98
C TRP A 482 -32.51 -11.15 -18.32
N THR A 483 -33.60 -11.21 -19.08
CA THR A 483 -34.96 -11.19 -18.50
C THR A 483 -35.47 -12.50 -17.84
N PRO A 484 -34.94 -13.73 -18.06
CA PRO A 484 -35.60 -14.91 -17.45
C PRO A 484 -35.24 -15.23 -15.99
N ARG A 485 -34.23 -14.62 -15.35
CA ARG A 485 -33.76 -15.16 -14.05
C ARG A 485 -33.81 -14.25 -12.82
N LEU A 486 -34.10 -12.96 -12.94
CA LEU A 486 -34.33 -12.10 -11.78
C LEU A 486 -35.37 -11.02 -12.10
N GLN A 487 -36.63 -11.41 -12.26
CA GLN A 487 -37.71 -10.50 -11.88
C GLN A 487 -37.90 -10.60 -10.37
N PRO A 488 -37.95 -9.48 -9.62
CA PRO A 488 -38.43 -9.50 -8.25
C PRO A 488 -39.95 -9.72 -8.30
N THR A 489 -40.39 -10.98 -8.34
CA THR A 489 -41.82 -11.34 -8.31
C THR A 489 -42.35 -11.46 -6.88
N GLY A 490 -41.86 -10.66 -5.94
CA GLY A 490 -42.30 -10.75 -4.56
C GLY A 490 -42.01 -9.51 -3.71
N PRO A 491 -42.70 -9.36 -2.57
CA PRO A 491 -42.39 -8.35 -1.56
C PRO A 491 -40.91 -8.39 -1.15
N ALA A 492 -40.42 -7.24 -0.66
CA ALA A 492 -39.08 -7.15 -0.07
C ALA A 492 -38.88 -8.26 0.98
N PRO A 493 -37.71 -8.92 1.01
CA PRO A 493 -37.48 -9.98 1.97
C PRO A 493 -37.43 -9.42 3.40
N ASP A 494 -37.99 -10.18 4.34
CA ASP A 494 -37.81 -9.91 5.77
C ASP A 494 -36.42 -10.36 6.19
N ILE A 495 -35.64 -9.45 6.77
CA ILE A 495 -34.29 -9.75 7.27
C ILE A 495 -34.33 -9.74 8.80
N THR A 496 -34.03 -10.89 9.39
CA THR A 496 -33.84 -11.04 10.84
C THR A 496 -32.37 -11.29 11.13
N VAL A 497 -31.80 -10.50 12.04
CA VAL A 497 -30.44 -10.71 12.54
C VAL A 497 -30.53 -10.99 14.03
N VAL A 498 -30.08 -12.18 14.43
CA VAL A 498 -29.88 -12.52 15.85
C VAL A 498 -28.39 -12.61 16.07
N HIS A 499 -27.86 -11.89 17.05
CA HIS A 499 -26.45 -11.97 17.39
C HIS A 499 -26.25 -12.26 18.86
N HIS A 500 -25.16 -12.93 19.18
CA HIS A 500 -24.69 -13.14 20.53
C HIS A 500 -23.16 -13.06 20.55
N GLU A 501 -22.63 -12.65 21.69
CA GLU A 501 -21.20 -12.61 21.95
C GLU A 501 -20.78 -13.92 22.62
N ILE A 502 -19.70 -14.53 22.14
CA ILE A 502 -19.10 -15.69 22.77
C ILE A 502 -18.20 -15.18 23.89
N ALA A 503 -18.69 -15.24 25.13
CA ALA A 503 -18.03 -14.67 26.30
C ALA A 503 -16.56 -15.11 26.47
N ALA A 504 -16.22 -16.34 26.10
CA ALA A 504 -14.86 -16.88 26.22
C ALA A 504 -13.88 -16.33 25.18
N SER A 505 -14.34 -15.93 23.99
CA SER A 505 -13.48 -15.50 22.89
C SER A 505 -13.66 -14.05 22.48
N GLY A 506 -14.70 -13.35 22.95
CA GLY A 506 -15.07 -12.01 22.49
C GLY A 506 -15.56 -11.97 21.03
N ALA A 507 -15.75 -13.13 20.39
CA ALA A 507 -16.26 -13.22 19.04
C ALA A 507 -17.76 -12.93 19.00
N VAL A 508 -18.24 -12.25 17.96
CA VAL A 508 -19.67 -12.01 17.74
C VAL A 508 -20.17 -12.97 16.67
N VAL A 509 -21.12 -13.82 17.02
CA VAL A 509 -21.83 -14.66 16.06
C VAL A 509 -23.13 -13.98 15.69
N ALA A 510 -23.34 -13.74 14.41
CA ALA A 510 -24.58 -13.22 13.85
C ALA A 510 -25.22 -14.26 12.93
N ASP A 511 -26.40 -14.72 13.31
CA ASP A 511 -27.29 -15.53 12.48
C ASP A 511 -28.22 -14.59 11.71
N VAL A 512 -28.02 -14.51 10.39
CA VAL A 512 -28.80 -13.68 9.46
C VAL A 512 -29.76 -14.57 8.70
N ALA A 513 -31.06 -14.34 8.87
CA ALA A 513 -32.11 -14.98 8.09
C ALA A 513 -32.71 -13.97 7.10
N ILE A 514 -32.65 -14.28 5.81
CA ILE A 514 -33.26 -13.51 4.73
C ILE A 514 -34.45 -14.31 4.21
N THR A 515 -35.66 -13.87 4.53
CA THR A 515 -36.91 -14.55 4.20
C THR A 515 -37.59 -13.89 3.02
N PHE A 516 -37.53 -14.56 1.88
CA PHE A 516 -38.34 -14.27 0.70
C PHE A 516 -39.71 -14.95 0.83
N THR A 517 -40.65 -14.60 -0.03
CA THR A 517 -42.03 -15.14 -0.02
C THR A 517 -42.11 -16.67 -0.03
N ALA A 518 -41.12 -17.35 -0.63
CA ALA A 518 -41.10 -18.80 -0.78
C ALA A 518 -39.90 -19.50 -0.11
N THR A 519 -38.88 -18.76 0.34
CA THR A 519 -37.62 -19.33 0.81
C THR A 519 -36.98 -18.48 1.89
N THR A 520 -36.37 -19.10 2.89
CA THR A 520 -35.49 -18.42 3.85
C THR A 520 -34.07 -18.89 3.62
N GLN A 521 -33.16 -17.96 3.35
CA GLN A 521 -31.72 -18.21 3.36
C GLN A 521 -31.18 -17.85 4.73
N ARG A 522 -30.30 -18.69 5.29
CA ARG A 522 -29.65 -18.43 6.57
C ARG A 522 -28.14 -18.39 6.39
N VAL A 523 -27.52 -17.37 6.96
CA VAL A 523 -26.07 -17.17 6.96
C VAL A 523 -25.64 -16.99 8.40
N ARG A 524 -24.68 -17.81 8.84
CA ARG A 524 -23.98 -17.59 10.10
C ARG A 524 -22.68 -16.87 9.82
N MET A 525 -22.54 -15.68 10.38
CA MET A 525 -21.31 -14.88 10.34
C MET A 525 -20.66 -14.91 11.73
N ILE A 526 -19.36 -15.12 11.77
CA ILE A 526 -18.54 -15.07 12.98
C ILE A 526 -17.57 -13.92 12.78
N VAL A 527 -17.58 -12.95 13.68
CA VAL A 527 -16.66 -11.83 13.72
C VAL A 527 -15.70 -12.05 14.88
N LEU A 528 -14.42 -12.26 14.59
CA LEU A 528 -13.40 -12.43 15.63
C LEU A 528 -13.06 -11.07 16.28
N PRO A 529 -12.49 -11.05 17.51
CA PRO A 529 -12.02 -9.81 18.14
C PRO A 529 -11.00 -9.04 17.31
N SER A 530 -10.22 -9.76 16.48
CA SER A 530 -9.27 -9.21 15.50
C SER A 530 -9.95 -8.42 14.38
N GLY A 531 -11.25 -8.61 14.16
CA GLY A 531 -12.01 -8.05 13.04
C GLY A 531 -12.17 -8.99 11.85
N GLU A 532 -11.53 -10.16 11.86
CA GLU A 532 -11.66 -11.17 10.82
C GLU A 532 -13.06 -11.80 10.76
N LEU A 533 -13.49 -12.18 9.55
CA LEU A 533 -14.81 -12.78 9.28
C LEU A 533 -14.67 -14.26 8.91
N GLY A 534 -15.40 -15.13 9.63
CA GLY A 534 -15.63 -16.53 9.26
C GLY A 534 -17.11 -16.82 9.05
N GLY A 535 -17.48 -17.77 8.19
CA GLY A 535 -18.89 -18.14 8.00
C GLY A 535 -19.12 -19.34 7.09
N ARG A 536 -20.28 -19.99 7.24
CA ARG A 536 -20.69 -21.16 6.44
C ARG A 536 -22.13 -20.96 5.95
N TRP A 537 -22.38 -21.31 4.69
CA TRP A 537 -23.71 -21.23 4.07
C TRP A 537 -24.48 -22.53 4.27
N GLY A 538 -25.77 -22.43 4.62
CA GLY A 538 -26.69 -23.56 4.69
C GLY A 538 -28.02 -23.24 4.00
N THR A 539 -28.42 -24.06 3.03
CA THR A 539 -29.74 -23.95 2.40
C THR A 539 -30.72 -24.92 3.06
N GLY A 540 -31.70 -24.40 3.81
CA GLY A 540 -32.79 -25.20 4.38
C GLY A 540 -34.11 -24.94 3.66
N ARG A 541 -34.73 -25.97 3.04
CA ARG A 541 -36.12 -25.89 2.55
C ARG A 541 -37.09 -26.19 3.69
N ALA A 542 -37.81 -25.19 4.20
CA ALA A 542 -38.91 -25.42 5.13
C ALA A 542 -40.20 -25.74 4.36
N ARG A 543 -40.71 -26.97 4.46
CA ARG A 543 -42.07 -27.33 4.02
C ARG A 543 -43.08 -26.80 5.05
N ARG A 544 -43.98 -25.89 4.63
CA ARG A 544 -45.15 -25.50 5.43
C ARG A 544 -46.07 -26.72 5.62
N ARG A 545 -46.17 -27.26 6.84
CA ARG A 545 -47.27 -28.16 7.22
C ARG A 545 -48.55 -27.32 7.35
N ARG A 546 -49.59 -27.65 6.57
CA ARG A 546 -50.95 -27.15 6.80
C ARG A 546 -51.47 -27.77 8.09
N ALA A 547 -52.04 -26.94 8.97
CA ALA A 547 -52.82 -27.41 10.10
C ALA A 547 -54.07 -28.11 9.59
N ALA A 548 -54.25 -29.39 9.92
CA ALA A 548 -55.52 -30.08 9.80
C ALA A 548 -56.36 -29.74 11.02
N ALA A 549 -57.62 -29.37 10.78
CA ALA A 549 -58.62 -29.16 11.80
C ALA A 549 -58.93 -30.49 12.50
N CYS A 550 -58.85 -30.51 13.84
CA CYS A 550 -59.47 -31.54 14.65
C CYS A 550 -60.90 -31.12 14.98
N THR A 551 -61.86 -31.93 14.55
CA THR A 551 -63.24 -31.93 15.08
C THR A 551 -63.34 -33.07 16.10
N PRO A 552 -64.03 -32.89 17.23
CA PRO A 552 -63.97 -33.82 18.35
C PRO A 552 -64.92 -35.01 18.17
N GLN A 553 -64.51 -36.20 18.61
CA GLN A 553 -65.44 -37.24 19.01
C GLN A 553 -64.94 -37.98 20.25
N ALA A 554 -65.84 -38.02 21.22
CA ALA A 554 -65.75 -38.74 22.47
C ALA A 554 -66.04 -40.23 22.27
N ARG A 555 -65.19 -41.09 22.83
CA ARG A 555 -65.51 -42.06 23.89
C ARG A 555 -64.23 -42.77 24.31
#